data_AF-A0A644YHC3-F1
#
_entry.id   AF-A0A644YHC3-F1
#
_cell.length_a   1.000
_cell.length_b   1.000
_cell.length_c   1.000
_cell.angle_alpha   90.00
_cell.angle_beta   90.00
_cell.angle_gamma   90.00
#
_symmetry.space_group_name_H-M   'P 1'
#
loop_
_entity.id
_entity.type
_entity.pdbx_description
1 polymer ?
#
loop_
_entity_poly.entity_id
_entity_poly.type
_entity_poly.pdbx_seq_one_letter_code
_entity_poly.pdbx_strand_id
1 'polypeptide(L)'
;MSEYCLPLVKVGGYFIAMKGSKFKEEISEGLTAVGILGGEIISAEEVKLPGLDDGRAIIRIRKIKKTPVKYPRKAGLPEKQPL
;
A
#
# COMPACT_ATOMS: atom_id res chain seq x y z
N MET A 1 -6.49 1.02 -1.56
CA MET A 1 -6.12 0.82 -0.13
C MET A 1 -5.12 1.87 0.36
N SER A 2 -4.02 2.11 -0.37
CA SER A 2 -2.94 3.02 0.05
C SER A 2 -3.41 4.44 0.41
N GLU A 3 -4.41 4.97 -0.29
CA GLU A 3 -4.97 6.31 -0.04
C GLU A 3 -5.65 6.45 1.32
N TYR A 4 -6.23 5.38 1.87
CA TYR A 4 -6.82 5.41 3.20
C TYR A 4 -5.79 5.24 4.31
N CYS A 5 -4.76 4.43 4.07
CA CYS A 5 -3.80 4.04 5.11
C CYS A 5 -2.62 5.00 5.22
N LEU A 6 -2.00 5.39 4.10
CA LEU A 6 -0.78 6.21 4.12
C LEU A 6 -0.94 7.59 4.77
N PRO A 7 -2.08 8.30 4.70
CA PRO A 7 -2.27 9.55 5.42
C PRO A 7 -2.20 9.41 6.95
N LEU A 8 -2.47 8.23 7.48
CA LEU A 8 -2.46 7.96 8.93
C LEU A 8 -1.04 7.68 9.46
N VAL A 9 -0.08 7.42 8.57
CA VAL A 9 1.30 7.06 8.96
C VAL A 9 2.15 8.32 9.07
N LYS A 10 2.83 8.48 10.23
CA LYS A 10 3.82 9.55 10.43
C LYS A 10 5.00 9.40 9.48
N VAL A 11 5.64 10.53 9.11
CA VAL A 11 6.90 10.49 8.34
C VAL A 11 7.96 9.71 9.11
N GLY A 12 8.68 8.83 8.41
CA GLY A 12 9.62 7.85 8.98
C GLY A 12 8.96 6.54 9.44
N GLY A 13 7.64 6.48 9.55
CA GLY A 13 6.88 5.28 9.91
C GLY A 13 6.71 4.30 8.74
N TYR A 14 5.98 3.21 9.01
CA TYR A 14 5.73 2.14 8.04
C TYR A 14 4.24 1.83 7.93
N PHE A 15 3.78 1.61 6.71
CA PHE A 15 2.52 0.95 6.38
C PHE A 15 2.83 -0.47 5.92
N ILE A 16 2.24 -1.47 6.56
CA ILE A 16 2.39 -2.89 6.23
C ILE A 16 1.09 -3.37 5.60
N ALA A 17 1.15 -3.83 4.35
CA ALA A 17 -0.01 -4.33 3.62
C ALA A 17 0.14 -5.83 3.37
N MET A 18 -0.83 -6.62 3.83
CA MET A 18 -0.93 -8.04 3.51
C MET A 18 -1.76 -8.21 2.25
N LYS A 19 -1.21 -8.90 1.25
CA LYS A 19 -1.84 -9.13 -0.05
C LYS A 19 -1.88 -10.61 -0.38
N GLY A 20 -2.82 -10.99 -1.23
CA GLY A 20 -2.96 -12.37 -1.74
C GLY A 20 -2.03 -12.65 -2.92
N SER A 21 -2.31 -13.73 -3.64
CA SER A 21 -1.52 -14.24 -4.78
C SER A 21 -1.24 -13.23 -5.89
N LYS A 22 -2.08 -12.20 -6.05
CA LYS A 22 -1.92 -11.14 -7.06
C LYS A 22 -1.11 -9.92 -6.59
N PHE A 23 -0.30 -10.08 -5.54
CA PHE A 23 0.42 -8.94 -4.96
C PHE A 23 1.38 -8.27 -5.95
N LYS A 24 1.93 -9.01 -6.92
CA LYS A 24 2.86 -8.47 -7.92
C LYS A 24 2.17 -7.50 -8.87
N GLU A 25 0.98 -7.85 -9.38
CA GLU A 25 0.18 -6.94 -10.20
C GLU A 25 -0.24 -5.71 -9.40
N GLU A 26 -0.72 -5.91 -8.17
CA GLU A 26 -1.15 -4.80 -7.30
C GLU A 26 -0.02 -3.84 -6.93
N ILE A 27 1.22 -4.32 -6.79
CA ILE A 27 2.40 -3.47 -6.58
C ILE A 27 2.66 -2.61 -7.81
N SER A 28 2.62 -3.21 -9.01
CA SER A 28 2.87 -2.51 -10.25
C SER A 28 1.84 -1.40 -10.48
N GLU A 29 0.56 -1.68 -10.23
CA GLU A 29 -0.52 -0.70 -10.33
C GLU A 29 -0.44 0.38 -9.24
N GLY A 30 -0.09 -0.01 -8.01
CA GLY A 30 -0.07 0.88 -6.85
C GLY A 30 1.17 1.75 -6.69
N LEU A 31 2.22 1.55 -7.50
CA LEU A 31 3.52 2.20 -7.33
C LEU A 31 3.43 3.73 -7.41
N THR A 32 2.70 4.23 -8.42
CA THR A 32 2.42 5.66 -8.61
C THR A 32 1.61 6.22 -7.45
N ALA A 33 0.54 5.54 -7.04
CA ALA A 33 -0.32 5.95 -5.93
C ALA A 33 0.47 6.07 -4.62
N VAL A 34 1.31 5.08 -4.31
CA VAL A 34 2.17 5.08 -3.12
C VAL A 34 3.10 6.31 -3.13
N GLY A 35 3.73 6.61 -4.27
CA GLY A 35 4.59 7.79 -4.41
C GLY A 35 3.86 9.13 -4.24
N ILE A 36 2.65 9.26 -4.82
CA ILE A 36 1.78 10.43 -4.67
C ILE A 36 1.43 10.66 -3.19
N LEU A 37 1.14 9.58 -2.47
CA LEU A 37 0.76 9.59 -1.06
C LEU A 37 1.98 9.68 -0.11
N GLY A 38 3.19 9.84 -0.65
CA GLY A 38 4.42 10.04 0.11
C GLY A 38 4.99 8.77 0.74
N GLY A 39 4.59 7.60 0.23
CA GLY A 39 5.20 6.32 0.57
C GLY A 39 6.25 5.89 -0.44
N GLU A 40 7.03 4.88 -0.05
CA GLU A 40 8.00 4.16 -0.86
C GLU A 40 7.92 2.68 -0.53
N ILE A 41 7.81 1.81 -1.54
CA ILE A 41 7.80 0.36 -1.34
C ILE A 41 9.24 -0.09 -1.06
N ILE A 42 9.46 -0.68 0.11
CA ILE A 42 10.79 -1.15 0.56
C ILE A 42 10.98 -2.64 0.24
N SER A 43 9.95 -3.44 0.46
CA SER A 43 9.98 -4.87 0.14
C SER A 43 8.58 -5.43 -0.09
N ALA A 44 8.53 -6.56 -0.78
CA ALA A 44 7.36 -7.40 -0.94
C ALA A 44 7.82 -8.85 -0.79
N GLU A 45 7.47 -9.45 0.34
CA GLU A 45 7.98 -10.76 0.75
C GLU A 45 6.82 -11.76 0.76
N GLU A 46 6.95 -12.85 -0.01
CA GLU A 46 5.99 -13.94 0.02
C GLU A 46 6.01 -14.62 1.40
N VAL A 47 4.83 -14.87 1.97
CA VAL A 47 4.65 -15.53 3.26
C VAL A 47 4.04 -16.90 3.01
N LYS A 48 4.73 -17.92 3.50
CA LYS A 48 4.24 -19.30 3.50
C LYS A 48 3.75 -19.65 4.90
N LEU A 49 2.49 -20.04 5.01
CA LEU A 49 1.92 -20.55 6.26
C LEU A 49 1.92 -22.08 6.24
N PRO A 50 2.28 -22.75 7.35
CA PRO A 50 2.23 -24.21 7.41
C PRO A 50 0.82 -24.73 7.07
N GLY A 51 0.74 -25.62 6.09
CA GLY A 51 -0.53 -26.23 5.66
C GLY A 51 -1.43 -25.32 4.81
N LEU A 52 -0.98 -24.14 4.40
CA LEU A 52 -1.74 -23.24 3.54
C LEU A 52 -0.84 -22.62 2.46
N ASP A 53 -1.08 -23.02 1.22
CA ASP A 53 -0.42 -22.45 0.03
C ASP A 53 -1.41 -21.58 -0.75
N ASP A 54 -1.50 -20.31 -0.36
CA ASP A 54 -2.42 -19.35 -0.96
C ASP A 54 -1.73 -18.08 -1.49
N GLY A 55 -0.40 -18.14 -1.60
CA GLY A 55 0.41 -17.14 -2.29
C GLY A 55 0.37 -15.74 -1.65
N ARG A 56 0.27 -15.62 -0.33
CA ARG A 56 0.25 -14.30 0.32
C ARG A 56 1.61 -13.62 0.31
N ALA A 57 1.59 -12.29 0.37
CA ALA A 57 2.78 -11.48 0.56
C ALA A 57 2.56 -10.37 1.59
N ILE A 58 3.63 -10.00 2.28
CA ILE A 58 3.71 -8.80 3.11
C ILE A 58 4.48 -7.73 2.34
N ILE A 59 3.83 -6.59 2.11
CA ILE A 59 4.42 -5.43 1.46
C ILE A 59 4.75 -4.39 2.53
N ARG A 60 6.02 -3.98 2.59
CA ARG A 60 6.52 -2.95 3.51
C ARG A 60 6.63 -1.63 2.78
N ILE A 61 5.88 -0.63 3.22
CA ILE A 61 5.88 0.71 2.63
C ILE A 61 6.37 1.71 3.68
N ARG A 62 7.48 2.41 3.40
CA ARG A 62 8.00 3.46 4.28
C ARG A 62 7.35 4.79 3.96
N LYS A 63 7.01 5.56 4.98
CA LYS A 63 6.52 6.93 4.82
C LYS A 63 7.70 7.90 4.73
N ILE A 64 8.00 8.40 3.54
CA ILE A 64 9.18 9.24 3.30
C ILE A 64 8.86 10.74 3.29
N LYS A 65 7.61 11.13 3.02
CA LYS A 65 7.15 12.52 3.04
C LYS A 65 5.69 12.62 3.48
N LYS A 66 5.25 13.82 3.87
CA LYS A 66 3.84 14.08 4.25
C LYS A 66 2.91 13.77 3.07
N THR A 67 1.73 13.23 3.34
CA THR A 67 0.67 13.12 2.32
C THR A 67 0.20 14.52 1.95
N PRO A 68 -0.04 14.83 0.66
CA PRO A 68 -0.75 16.04 0.26
C PRO A 68 -2.13 16.14 0.94
N VAL A 69 -2.52 17.36 1.33
CA VAL A 69 -3.76 17.65 2.09
C VAL A 69 -5.03 17.21 1.36
N LYS A 70 -4.99 17.12 0.03
CA LYS A 70 -6.11 16.65 -0.80
C LYS A 70 -6.46 15.16 -0.63
N TYR A 71 -5.68 14.42 0.16
CA TYR A 71 -5.89 12.99 0.43
C TYR A 71 -6.14 12.74 1.92
N PRO A 72 -7.01 11.77 2.27
CA PRO A 72 -7.81 10.97 1.34
C PRO A 72 -8.87 11.81 0.63
N ARG A 73 -9.17 11.48 -0.63
CA ARG A 73 -10.27 12.09 -1.37
C ARG A 73 -11.61 11.71 -0.71
N LYS A 74 -12.67 12.43 -1.10
CA LYS A 74 -14.04 12.20 -0.61
C LYS A 74 -14.38 10.70 -0.64
N ALA A 75 -15.05 10.22 0.41
CA ALA A 75 -15.45 8.83 0.56
C ALA A 75 -16.14 8.29 -0.71
N GLY A 76 -15.80 7.05 -1.09
CA GLY A 76 -16.24 6.39 -2.31
C GLY A 76 -15.42 6.73 -3.56
N LEU A 77 -14.70 7.86 -3.62
CA LEU A 77 -13.87 8.19 -4.79
C LEU A 77 -12.61 7.32 -4.90
N PRO A 78 -11.87 7.01 -3.81
CA PRO A 78 -10.71 6.11 -3.88
C PRO A 78 -11.02 4.69 -4.37
N GLU A 79 -12.26 4.24 -4.21
CA GLU A 79 -12.74 2.94 -4.68
C GLU A 79 -13.22 3.00 -6.14
N LYS A 80 -13.98 4.04 -6.50
CA LYS A 80 -14.51 4.22 -7.87
C LYS A 80 -13.45 4.64 -8.88
N GLN A 81 -12.44 5.41 -8.44
CA GLN A 81 -11.37 5.94 -9.28
C GLN A 81 -10.03 5.81 -8.53
N PRO A 82 -9.44 4.60 -8.53
CA PRO A 82 -8.13 4.36 -7.94
C PRO A 82 -7.06 5.29 -8.52
N LEU A 83 -6.06 5.60 -7.71
CA LEU A 83 -4.86 6.33 -8.12
C LEU A 83 -3.87 5.41 -8.84
#